data_AF-T0T5G0-F1
#
_entry.id   AF-T0T5G0-F1
#
_cell.length_a   1.000
_cell.length_b   1.000
_cell.length_c   1.000
_cell.angle_alpha   90.00
_cell.angle_beta   90.00
_cell.angle_gamma   90.00
#
_symmetry.space_group_name_H-M   'P 1'
#
loop_
_entity.id
_entity.type
_entity.pdbx_description
1 polymer ?
#
loop_
_entity_poly.entity_id
_entity_poly.type
_entity_poly.pdbx_seq_one_letter_code
_entity_poly.pdbx_strand_id
1 'polypeptide(L)' 'MSELQQPLYDLLGDVNQAYALKYMTTFLLKFVDKDEVAQKRPDIFVEALDLLGYIKKNDNGKYELKMDFDKEPLVFASKA' A
#
# COMPACT_ATOMS: atom_id res chain seq x y z
N MET A 1 -19.80 -11.75 -3.49
CA MET A 1 -18.70 -10.79 -3.67
C MET A 1 -19.32 -9.48 -4.12
N SER A 2 -19.00 -8.34 -3.51
CA SER A 2 -19.49 -7.05 -4.00
C SER A 2 -18.85 -6.76 -5.36
N GLU A 3 -19.61 -6.32 -6.36
CA GLU A 3 -19.10 -5.99 -7.71
C GLU A 3 -17.95 -4.97 -7.66
N LEU A 4 -17.94 -4.11 -6.62
CA LEU A 4 -16.89 -3.12 -6.38
C LEU A 4 -15.51 -3.73 -6.06
N GLN A 5 -15.47 -4.98 -5.58
CA GLN A 5 -14.22 -5.65 -5.23
C GLN A 5 -13.69 -6.53 -6.36
N GLN A 6 -14.49 -6.80 -7.40
CA GLN A 6 -14.08 -7.67 -8.50
C GLN A 6 -12.76 -7.25 -9.16
N PRO A 7 -12.50 -5.94 -9.44
CA PRO A 7 -11.23 -5.53 -10.03
C PRO A 7 -10.02 -5.83 -9.14
N LEU A 8 -10.20 -5.76 -7.82
CA LEU A 8 -9.14 -6.10 -6.86
C LEU A 8 -8.85 -7.60 -6.85
N TYR A 9 -9.89 -8.43 -6.93
CA TYR A 9 -9.73 -9.89 -7.01
C TYR A 9 -9.12 -10.33 -8.32
N ASP A 10 -9.50 -9.72 -9.45
CA ASP A 10 -8.91 -10.02 -10.75
C ASP A 10 -7.42 -9.65 -10.80
N LEU A 11 -7.04 -8.54 -10.14
CA LEU A 11 -5.65 -8.09 -10.04
C LEU A 11 -4.80 -9.00 -9.13
N LEU A 12 -5.32 -9.37 -7.96
CA LEU A 12 -4.57 -10.17 -6.98
C LEU A 12 -4.60 -11.67 -7.27
N GLY A 13 -5.63 -12.17 -7.97
CA GLY A 13 -5.80 -13.60 -8.28
C GLY A 13 -5.70 -14.50 -7.04
N ASP A 14 -4.97 -15.61 -7.18
CA ASP A 14 -4.80 -16.62 -6.13
C ASP A 14 -3.68 -16.29 -5.12
N VAL A 15 -3.26 -15.02 -5.05
CA VAL A 15 -2.19 -14.62 -4.12
C VAL A 15 -2.62 -14.89 -2.67
N ASN A 16 -1.69 -15.45 -1.89
CA ASN A 16 -1.89 -15.66 -0.46
C ASN A 16 -2.14 -14.31 0.25
N GLN A 17 -3.25 -14.23 0.99
CA GLN A 17 -3.69 -12.98 1.63
C GLN A 17 -2.69 -12.43 2.66
N ALA A 18 -2.07 -13.29 3.47
CA ALA A 18 -1.07 -12.86 4.46
C ALA A 18 0.19 -12.31 3.79
N TYR A 19 0.58 -12.92 2.65
CA TYR A 19 1.66 -12.43 1.83
C TYR A 19 1.32 -11.06 1.20
N ALA A 20 0.14 -10.91 0.61
CA ALA A 20 -0.32 -9.64 0.04
C ALA A 20 -0.33 -8.52 1.09
N LEU A 21 -0.93 -8.80 2.26
CA LEU A 21 -0.99 -7.84 3.36
C LEU A 21 0.40 -7.41 3.82
N LYS A 22 1.33 -8.36 3.98
CA LYS A 22 2.74 -8.06 4.31
C LYS A 22 3.37 -7.13 3.29
N TYR A 23 3.20 -7.38 2.00
CA TYR A 23 3.80 -6.55 0.94
C TYR A 23 3.19 -5.14 0.90
N MET A 24 1.86 -5.04 0.91
CA MET A 24 1.15 -3.77 0.87
C MET A 24 1.49 -2.89 2.08
N THR A 25 1.46 -3.46 3.29
CA THR A 25 1.85 -2.73 4.51
C THR A 25 3.32 -2.31 4.50
N THR A 26 4.22 -3.19 4.07
CA THR A 26 5.65 -2.84 3.93
C THR A 26 5.86 -1.71 2.92
N PHE A 27 5.06 -1.65 1.85
CA PHE A 27 5.11 -0.56 0.89
C PHE A 27 4.63 0.75 1.52
N LEU A 28 3.50 0.75 2.24
CA LEU A 28 2.96 1.92 2.93
C LEU A 28 3.94 2.49 3.96
N LEU A 29 4.69 1.65 4.67
CA LEU A 29 5.71 2.11 5.62
C LEU A 29 6.84 2.93 4.98
N LYS A 30 7.05 2.86 3.66
CA LYS A 30 8.03 3.73 2.98
C LYS A 30 7.69 5.21 3.10
N PHE A 31 6.42 5.54 3.37
CA PHE A 31 5.96 6.91 3.51
C PHE A 31 6.21 7.54 4.89
N VAL A 32 6.73 6.75 5.84
CA VAL A 32 7.25 7.27 7.12
C VAL A 32 8.35 8.31 6.83
N ASP A 33 9.29 7.95 5.95
CA ASP A 33 10.48 8.76 5.67
C ASP A 33 10.38 9.56 4.36
N LYS A 34 9.40 9.27 3.50
CA LYS A 34 9.31 9.82 2.14
C LYS A 34 7.90 10.28 1.83
N ASP A 35 7.76 11.47 1.27
CA ASP A 35 6.44 11.94 0.83
C ASP A 35 6.04 11.29 -0.52
N GLU A 36 7.02 10.86 -1.31
CA GLU A 36 6.82 10.21 -2.61
C GLU A 36 7.67 8.94 -2.77
N VAL A 37 7.11 7.89 -3.37
CA VAL A 37 7.78 6.60 -3.63
C VAL A 37 7.77 6.25 -5.11
N ALA A 38 8.94 6.13 -5.72
CA ALA A 38 9.07 5.69 -7.11
C ALA A 38 8.95 4.17 -7.25
N GLN A 39 8.25 3.69 -8.28
CA GLN A 39 8.24 2.28 -8.69
C GLN A 39 8.79 2.10 -10.10
N LYS A 40 9.87 1.32 -10.20
CA LYS A 40 10.57 1.06 -11.47
C LYS A 40 9.91 -0.06 -12.29
N ARG A 41 9.17 -0.96 -11.64
CA ARG A 41 8.52 -2.10 -12.25
C ARG A 41 7.04 -2.13 -11.83
N PRO A 42 6.13 -2.60 -12.69
CA PRO A 42 4.77 -2.92 -12.30
C PRO A 42 4.76 -3.85 -11.09
N ASP A 43 3.84 -3.62 -10.17
CA ASP A 43 3.73 -4.35 -8.91
C ASP A 43 2.25 -4.40 -8.53
N ILE A 44 1.67 -5.60 -8.58
CA ILE A 44 0.25 -5.84 -8.34
C ILE A 44 -0.20 -5.38 -6.94
N PHE A 45 0.70 -5.34 -5.96
CA PHE A 45 0.37 -4.87 -4.61
C PHE A 45 0.28 -3.35 -4.55
N VAL A 46 1.12 -2.66 -5.32
CA VAL A 46 1.08 -1.20 -5.45
C VAL A 46 -0.13 -0.79 -6.27
N GLU A 47 -0.43 -1.50 -7.36
CA GLU A 47 -1.64 -1.29 -8.15
C GLU A 47 -2.91 -1.54 -7.33
N ALA A 48 -2.91 -2.56 -6.47
CA ALA A 48 -4.01 -2.81 -5.54
C ALA A 48 -4.18 -1.66 -4.52
N LEU A 49 -3.08 -1.09 -4.00
CA LEU A 49 -3.14 0.07 -3.10
C LEU A 49 -3.69 1.33 -3.79
N ASP A 50 -3.35 1.54 -5.06
CA ASP A 50 -3.87 2.65 -5.87
C ASP A 50 -5.36 2.46 -6.17
N LEU A 51 -5.76 1.25 -6.58
CA LEU A 51 -7.15 0.87 -6.80
C LEU A 51 -8.02 1.04 -5.55
N LEU A 52 -7.47 0.70 -4.37
CA LEU A 52 -8.12 0.89 -3.08
C LEU A 52 -8.10 2.35 -2.59
N GLY A 53 -7.38 3.24 -3.28
CA GLY A 53 -7.31 4.66 -2.96
C GLY A 53 -6.41 5.01 -1.77
N TYR A 54 -5.52 4.12 -1.34
CA TYR A 54 -4.53 4.41 -0.29
C TYR A 54 -3.38 5.28 -0.79
N ILE A 55 -3.03 5.12 -2.07
CA ILE A 55 -2.00 5.89 -2.76
C ILE A 55 -2.56 6.43 -4.07
N LYS A 56 -1.86 7.38 -4.69
CA LYS A 56 -2.08 7.78 -6.09
C LYS A 56 -0.74 7.98 -6.79
N LYS A 57 -0.70 7.78 -8.10
CA LYS A 57 0.42 8.24 -8.92
C LYS A 57 0.32 9.75 -9.15
N ASN A 58 1.41 10.48 -8.92
CA ASN A 58 1.53 11.91 -9.16
C ASN A 58 2.08 12.21 -10.57
N ASP A 59 2.17 13.49 -10.92
CA ASP A 59 2.61 13.96 -12.25
C ASP A 59 4.07 13.56 -12.55
N ASN A 60 4.88 13.33 -11.53
CA ASN A 60 6.26 12.86 -11.64
C ASN A 60 6.36 11.32 -11.80
N GLY A 61 5.23 10.64 -11.87
CA GLY A 61 5.15 9.18 -11.99
C GLY A 61 5.52 8.41 -10.72
N LYS A 62 5.56 9.08 -9.56
CA LYS A 62 5.78 8.46 -8.25
C LYS A 62 4.44 8.32 -7.50
N TYR A 63 4.42 7.50 -6.47
CA TYR A 63 3.24 7.34 -5.62
C TYR A 63 3.30 8.24 -4.40
N GLU A 64 2.15 8.82 -4.02
CA GLU A 64 1.91 9.62 -2.82
C GLU A 64 0.79 8.98 -1.98
N LEU A 65 0.82 9.15 -0.66
CA LEU A 65 -0.29 8.74 0.20
C LEU A 65 -1.52 9.63 -0.01
N LYS A 66 -2.71 9.02 0.06
CA LYS A 66 -4.00 9.74 0.07
C LYS A 66 -4.65 9.80 1.46
N MET A 67 -3.88 9.51 2.49
CA MET A 67 -4.33 9.46 3.87
C MET A 67 -3.30 10.14 4.77
N ASP A 68 -3.76 10.71 5.88
CA ASP A 68 -2.87 11.25 6.89
C ASP A 68 -2.09 10.11 7.56
N PHE A 69 -0.78 10.29 7.70
CA PHE A 69 0.10 9.35 8.38
C PHE A 69 0.74 10.03 9.59
N ASP A 70 0.29 9.62 10.78
CA ASP A 70 0.88 10.06 12.04
C ASP A 70 2.23 9.35 12.26
N LYS A 71 3.32 10.13 12.34
CA LYS A 71 4.70 9.64 12.44
C LYS A 71 5.15 9.42 13.90
N GLU A 72 4.39 9.86 14.89
CA GLU A 72 4.74 9.78 16.32
C GLU A 72 3.96 8.67 17.07
N PRO A 73 4.54 8.10 18.14
CA PRO A 73 5.47 6.99 18.09
C PRO A 73 4.79 5.62 17.95
N LEU A 74 5.25 4.85 16.97
CA LEU A 74 5.06 3.41 16.90
C LEU A 74 5.89 2.73 18.00
N VAL A 75 5.35 2.67 19.23
CA VAL A 75 6.06 2.10 20.38
C VAL A 75 5.81 0.59 20.50
N PHE A 76 6.89 -0.18 20.43
CA PHE A 76 6.93 -1.56 20.89
C PHE A 76 7.61 -1.59 22.27
N ALA A 77 6.86 -1.92 23.32
CA ALA A 77 7.38 -2.06 24.67
C ALA A 77 7.32 -3.52 25.14
N SER A 78 8.30 -3.96 25.95
CA SER A 78 8.25 -5.26 26.61
C SER A 78 7.11 -5.31 27.62
N LYS A 79 6.48 -6.47 27.79
CA LYS A 79 5.58 -6.68 28.93
C LYS A 79 6.40 -6.64 30.22
N ALA A 80 5.96 -5.84 31.19
CA ALA A 80 6.47 -5.85 32.56
C ALA A 80 6.14 -7.17 33.26
#